data_AF-A0A6J6FVH7-F1
#
_entry.id   AF-A0A6J6FVH7-F1
#
_cell.length_a   1.000
_cell.length_b   1.000
_cell.length_c   1.000
_cell.angle_alpha   90.00
_cell.angle_beta   90.00
_cell.angle_gamma   90.00
#
_symmetry.space_group_name_H-M   'P 1'
#
loop_
_entity.id
_entity.type
_entity.pdbx_description
1 polymer ?
#
loop_
_entity_poly.entity_id
_entity_poly.type
_entity_poly.pdbx_seq_one_letter_code
_entity_poly.pdbx_strand_id
1 'polypeptide(L)'
;MWKPISVTAYIVAGEAVIRITTTATPTNVVYSPGDGNEPVICRGPGTPWTSSNGDNDTSSCMYTYRSASHTQPSGVYKSKTSIEWKITWTSNLGARGNLGTIRLGLNSNVRVLEMQALSR
;
A
#
# COMPACT_ATOMS: atom_id res chain seq x y z
N MET A 1 11.87 -3.15 6.08
CA MET A 1 11.05 -4.08 6.89
C MET A 1 9.85 -3.31 7.45
N TRP A 2 8.65 -3.88 7.36
CA TRP A 2 7.46 -3.28 7.97
C TRP A 2 7.45 -3.43 9.47
N LYS A 3 7.02 -2.38 10.16
CA LYS A 3 6.88 -2.35 11.62
C LYS A 3 5.54 -1.71 11.98
N PRO A 4 4.81 -2.26 12.97
CA PRO A 4 3.65 -1.60 13.52
C PRO A 4 4.01 -0.22 14.08
N ILE A 5 3.10 0.74 13.96
CA ILE A 5 3.23 2.08 14.51
C ILE A 5 2.23 2.19 15.67
N SER A 6 2.68 2.65 16.83
CA SER A 6 1.82 2.82 18.00
C SER A 6 1.85 4.27 18.50
N VAL A 7 0.68 4.77 18.90
CA VAL A 7 0.51 6.08 19.51
C VAL A 7 -0.28 5.91 20.80
N THR A 8 0.12 6.59 21.86
CA THR A 8 -0.59 6.61 23.13
C THR A 8 -1.22 7.97 23.36
N ALA A 9 -2.50 8.00 23.71
CA ALA A 9 -3.17 9.17 24.28
C ALA A 9 -3.55 8.90 25.74
N TYR A 10 -3.65 9.96 26.54
CA TYR A 10 -4.07 9.87 27.93
C TYR A 10 -5.02 11.00 28.29
N ILE A 11 -5.94 10.71 29.22
CA ILE A 11 -6.86 11.67 29.83
C ILE A 11 -6.66 11.56 31.35
N VAL A 12 -6.54 12.71 32.01
CA VAL A 12 -6.42 12.81 33.47
C VAL A 12 -7.71 13.40 34.02
N ALA A 13 -8.30 12.73 35.02
CA ALA A 13 -9.50 13.17 35.71
C ALA A 13 -9.29 13.04 37.23
N GLY A 14 -8.92 14.14 37.88
CA GLY A 14 -8.45 14.11 39.26
C GLY A 14 -7.17 13.27 39.39
N GLU A 15 -7.19 12.26 40.27
CA GLU A 15 -6.07 11.32 40.45
C GLU A 15 -6.11 10.13 39.48
N ALA A 16 -7.20 9.97 38.71
CA ALA A 16 -7.35 8.88 37.76
C ALA A 16 -6.71 9.20 36.40
N VAL A 17 -6.01 8.23 35.83
CA VAL A 17 -5.41 8.32 34.48
C VAL A 17 -5.96 7.20 33.59
N ILE A 18 -6.61 7.60 32.49
CA ILE A 18 -6.99 6.69 31.41
C ILE A 18 -5.94 6.80 30.32
N ARG A 19 -5.31 5.68 29.97
CA ARG A 19 -4.34 5.57 28.88
C ARG A 19 -4.90 4.66 27.79
N ILE A 20 -4.84 5.10 26.54
CA ILE A 20 -5.22 4.33 25.36
C ILE A 20 -4.03 4.28 24.42
N THR A 21 -3.63 3.08 24.03
CA THR A 21 -2.62 2.82 23.01
C THR A 21 -3.31 2.31 21.76
N THR A 22 -3.14 3.02 20.65
CA THR A 22 -3.59 2.61 19.32
C THR A 22 -2.40 2.11 18.51
N THR A 23 -2.53 0.95 17.88
CA THR A 23 -1.49 0.32 17.07
C THR A 23 -2.01 0.06 15.66
N ALA A 24 -1.35 0.65 14.66
CA ALA A 24 -1.56 0.39 13.24
C ALA A 24 -0.53 -0.62 12.74
N THR A 25 -1.00 -1.75 12.23
CA THR A 25 -0.15 -2.83 11.70
C THR A 25 -0.31 -2.91 10.18
N PRO A 26 0.76 -2.76 9.40
CA PRO A 26 0.68 -2.87 7.94
C PRO A 26 0.51 -4.35 7.54
N THR A 27 -0.32 -4.62 6.54
CA THR A 27 -0.76 -5.98 6.18
C THR A 27 -0.56 -6.31 4.70
N ASN A 28 -1.06 -5.46 3.81
CA ASN A 28 -1.00 -5.68 2.37
C ASN A 28 -0.56 -4.43 1.62
N VAL A 29 0.09 -4.60 0.48
CA VAL A 29 0.21 -3.56 -0.55
C VAL A 29 -0.91 -3.81 -1.55
N VAL A 30 -1.58 -2.72 -1.93
CA VAL A 30 -2.66 -2.70 -2.92
C VAL A 30 -2.20 -1.79 -4.05
N TYR A 31 -2.02 -2.36 -5.23
CA TYR A 31 -1.64 -1.63 -6.43
C TYR A 31 -2.82 -1.53 -7.38
N SER A 32 -3.35 -0.33 -7.57
CA SER A 32 -4.36 -0.03 -8.57
C SER A 32 -3.66 0.49 -9.84
N PRO A 33 -3.69 -0.26 -10.96
CA PRO A 33 -2.93 0.10 -12.16
C PRO A 33 -3.49 1.33 -12.88
N GLY A 34 -4.80 1.56 -12.81
CA GLY A 34 -5.44 2.71 -13.47
C GLY A 34 -5.62 2.53 -14.97
N ASP A 35 -5.49 1.30 -15.48
CA ASP A 35 -5.79 0.90 -16.86
C ASP A 35 -7.18 0.25 -17.00
N GLY A 36 -7.99 0.30 -15.95
CA GLY A 36 -9.33 -0.29 -15.87
C GLY A 36 -9.37 -1.71 -15.30
N ASN A 37 -8.22 -2.37 -15.10
CA ASN A 37 -8.18 -3.67 -14.43
C ASN A 37 -8.26 -3.54 -12.91
N GLU A 38 -8.65 -4.65 -12.27
CA GLU A 38 -8.73 -4.76 -10.82
C GLU A 38 -7.37 -4.56 -10.13
N PRO A 39 -7.36 -4.02 -8.90
CA PRO A 39 -6.13 -3.86 -8.14
C PRO A 39 -5.45 -5.20 -7.81
N VAL A 40 -4.12 -5.23 -7.86
CA VAL A 40 -3.32 -6.34 -7.34
C VAL A 40 -3.15 -6.16 -5.83
N ILE A 41 -3.43 -7.21 -5.07
CA ILE A 41 -3.23 -7.24 -3.62
C ILE A 41 -2.14 -8.25 -3.31
N CYS A 42 -1.11 -7.80 -2.60
CA CYS A 42 0.02 -8.64 -2.24
C CYS A 42 0.37 -8.44 -0.77
N ARG A 43 0.84 -9.50 -0.10
CA ARG A 43 1.29 -9.41 1.29
C ARG A 43 2.64 -8.70 1.33
N GLY A 44 2.72 -7.62 2.10
CA GLY A 44 3.96 -6.85 2.22
C GLY A 44 4.85 -7.30 3.39
N PRO A 45 6.02 -6.67 3.60
CA PRO A 45 6.60 -5.60 2.76
C PRO A 45 7.10 -6.06 1.39
N GLY A 46 7.10 -7.37 1.11
CA GLY A 46 7.83 -7.94 -0.02
C GLY A 46 9.34 -7.95 0.24
N THR A 47 10.09 -8.31 -0.80
CA THR A 47 11.56 -8.28 -0.78
C THR A 47 12.04 -6.87 -1.17
N PRO A 48 12.94 -6.24 -0.39
CA PRO A 48 13.54 -4.98 -0.80
C PRO A 48 14.26 -5.12 -2.14
N TRP A 49 13.99 -4.21 -3.07
CA TRP A 49 14.68 -4.20 -4.36
C TRP A 49 16.15 -3.81 -4.19
N THR A 50 17.03 -4.45 -4.95
CA THR A 50 18.45 -4.08 -5.09
C THR A 50 18.82 -3.98 -6.57
N SER A 51 19.85 -3.20 -6.91
CA SER A 51 20.25 -3.03 -8.32
C SER A 51 20.65 -4.34 -9.00
N SER A 52 21.16 -5.32 -8.26
CA SER A 52 21.49 -6.64 -8.81
C SER A 52 20.28 -7.47 -9.21
N ASN A 53 19.07 -7.13 -8.74
CA ASN A 53 17.84 -7.81 -9.17
C ASN A 53 17.55 -7.52 -10.67
N GLY A 54 17.90 -6.32 -11.15
CA GLY A 54 17.65 -5.89 -12.52
C GLY A 54 16.17 -6.05 -12.92
N ASP A 55 15.94 -6.33 -14.21
CA ASP A 55 14.60 -6.48 -14.79
C ASP A 55 14.00 -7.90 -14.64
N ASN A 56 14.80 -8.87 -14.17
CA ASN A 56 14.37 -10.26 -14.02
C ASN A 56 13.76 -10.55 -12.64
N ASP A 57 13.64 -9.54 -11.78
CA ASP A 57 13.08 -9.72 -10.45
C ASP A 57 11.63 -10.15 -10.54
N THR A 58 11.27 -11.19 -9.80
CA THR A 58 9.89 -11.67 -9.72
C THR A 58 9.33 -11.36 -8.35
N SER A 59 8.23 -10.61 -8.31
CA SER A 59 7.51 -10.31 -7.07
C SER A 59 6.06 -10.73 -7.20
N SER A 60 5.48 -11.23 -6.11
CA SER A 60 4.04 -11.50 -6.01
C SER A 60 3.19 -10.23 -6.14
N CYS A 61 3.82 -9.05 -6.16
CA CYS A 61 3.17 -7.75 -6.39
C CYS A 61 3.40 -7.16 -7.78
N MET A 62 3.97 -7.92 -8.72
CA MET A 62 4.15 -7.43 -10.09
C MET A 62 2.82 -7.27 -10.82
N TYR A 63 2.79 -6.29 -11.71
CA TYR A 63 1.69 -6.05 -12.63
C TYR A 63 2.25 -5.72 -14.02
N THR A 64 1.64 -6.28 -15.07
CA THR A 64 2.04 -6.04 -16.45
C THR A 64 0.92 -5.33 -17.19
N TYR A 65 1.19 -4.12 -17.66
CA TYR A 65 0.31 -3.40 -18.57
C TYR A 65 0.31 -4.07 -19.93
N ARG A 66 -0.87 -4.36 -20.48
CA ARG A 66 -1.03 -5.03 -21.78
C ARG A 66 -1.14 -4.07 -22.96
N SER A 67 -1.30 -2.78 -22.70
CA SER A 67 -1.51 -1.76 -23.73
C SER A 67 -0.71 -0.51 -23.41
N ALA A 68 -0.21 0.15 -24.44
CA ALA A 68 0.52 1.39 -24.30
C ALA A 68 -0.38 2.52 -23.77
N SER A 69 0.19 3.38 -22.92
CA SER A 69 -0.57 4.41 -22.21
C SER A 69 -0.95 5.60 -23.07
N HIS A 70 -0.44 5.68 -24.32
CA HIS A 70 -0.81 6.73 -25.27
C HIS A 70 -2.29 6.69 -25.66
N THR A 71 -2.95 5.56 -25.45
CA THR A 71 -4.40 5.37 -25.63
C THR A 71 -5.24 6.03 -24.53
N GLN A 72 -4.62 6.44 -23.41
CA GLN A 72 -5.30 7.13 -22.33
C GLN A 72 -5.42 8.63 -22.63
N PRO A 73 -6.50 9.31 -22.20
CA PRO A 73 -6.68 10.75 -22.41
C PRO A 73 -5.51 11.61 -21.90
N SER A 74 -4.84 11.18 -20.82
CA SER A 74 -3.65 11.86 -20.27
C SER A 74 -2.32 11.32 -20.77
N GLY A 75 -2.31 10.35 -21.69
CA GLY A 75 -1.10 9.67 -22.18
C GLY A 75 -0.36 8.80 -21.14
N VAL A 76 -0.94 8.65 -19.95
CA VAL A 76 -0.40 7.91 -18.80
C VAL A 76 -1.51 7.15 -18.09
N TYR A 77 -1.17 6.05 -17.42
CA TYR A 77 -2.04 5.42 -16.44
C TYR A 77 -1.89 6.10 -15.09
N LYS A 78 -3.01 6.53 -14.49
CA LYS A 78 -3.05 7.12 -13.15
C LYS A 78 -3.12 6.01 -12.12
N SER A 79 -1.96 5.42 -11.82
CA SER A 79 -1.85 4.33 -10.85
C SER A 79 -1.87 4.85 -9.41
N LYS A 80 -2.21 3.97 -8.46
CA LYS A 80 -2.16 4.25 -7.02
C LYS A 80 -1.63 3.05 -6.26
N THR A 81 -0.59 3.26 -5.47
CA THR A 81 -0.04 2.25 -4.56
C THR A 81 -0.45 2.60 -3.14
N SER A 82 -1.08 1.67 -2.43
CA SER A 82 -1.53 1.86 -1.04
C SER A 82 -1.04 0.74 -0.14
N ILE A 83 -0.75 1.07 1.12
CA ILE A 83 -0.54 0.10 2.19
C ILE A 83 -1.84 0.03 2.99
N GLU A 84 -2.28 -1.21 3.24
CA GLU A 84 -3.42 -1.52 4.07
C GLU A 84 -2.97 -1.73 5.53
N TRP A 85 -3.59 -1.00 6.44
CA TRP A 85 -3.27 -0.99 7.87
C TRP A 85 -4.44 -1.47 8.69
N LYS A 86 -4.24 -2.54 9.46
CA LYS A 86 -5.19 -2.98 10.49
C LYS A 86 -4.93 -2.23 11.77
N ILE A 87 -5.96 -1.62 12.35
CA ILE A 87 -5.82 -0.77 13.54
C ILE A 87 -6.52 -1.43 14.74
N THR A 88 -5.78 -1.57 15.84
CA THR A 88 -6.32 -2.06 17.12
C THR A 88 -5.96 -1.09 18.24
N TRP A 89 -6.72 -1.12 19.33
CA TRP A 89 -6.39 -0.34 20.53
C TRP A 89 -6.55 -1.14 21.81
N THR A 90 -5.83 -0.72 22.84
CA THR A 90 -5.87 -1.28 24.19
C THR A 90 -5.81 -0.15 25.22
N SER A 91 -6.45 -0.33 26.37
CA SER A 91 -6.39 0.59 27.51
C SER A 91 -5.75 -0.05 28.73
N ASN A 92 -5.18 0.77 29.61
CA ASN A 92 -4.74 0.36 30.95
C ASN A 92 -5.88 -0.19 31.84
N LEU A 93 -7.14 0.06 31.47
CA LEU A 93 -8.33 -0.49 32.14
C LEU A 93 -8.75 -1.87 31.60
N GLY A 94 -7.97 -2.47 30.70
CA GLY A 94 -8.25 -3.79 30.12
C GLY A 94 -9.19 -3.77 28.91
N ALA A 95 -9.83 -2.64 28.61
CA ALA A 95 -10.63 -2.46 27.41
C ALA A 95 -9.77 -2.51 26.14
N ARG A 96 -10.30 -3.09 25.05
CA ARG A 96 -9.61 -3.25 23.78
C ARG A 96 -10.60 -3.34 22.63
N GLY A 97 -10.12 -3.10 21.40
CA GLY A 97 -10.96 -3.20 20.23
C GLY A 97 -10.21 -3.12 18.90
N ASN A 98 -10.98 -3.24 17.83
CA ASN A 98 -10.54 -3.08 16.44
C ASN A 98 -11.19 -1.81 15.88
N LEU A 99 -10.40 -0.93 15.26
CA LEU A 99 -10.87 0.32 14.63
C LEU A 99 -11.05 0.17 13.11
N GLY A 100 -10.98 -1.06 12.61
CA GLY A 100 -11.08 -1.40 11.20
C GLY A 100 -9.74 -1.34 10.49
N THR A 101 -9.84 -1.25 9.16
CA THR A 101 -8.73 -1.24 8.23
C THR A 101 -8.75 0.06 7.44
N ILE A 102 -7.61 0.71 7.31
CA ILE A 102 -7.45 1.92 6.50
C ILE A 102 -6.41 1.70 5.40
N ARG A 103 -6.47 2.51 4.34
CA ARG A 103 -5.48 2.50 3.27
C ARG A 103 -4.80 3.86 3.16
N LEU A 104 -3.48 3.85 3.22
CA LEU A 104 -2.64 5.03 2.99
C LEU A 104 -1.82 4.79 1.73
N GLY A 105 -1.89 5.70 0.76
CA GLY A 105 -1.27 5.48 -0.53
C GLY A 105 -0.86 6.74 -1.25
N LEU A 106 -0.06 6.55 -2.29
CA LEU A 106 0.47 7.58 -3.17
C LEU A 106 0.01 7.31 -4.60
N ASN A 107 -0.30 8.39 -5.31
CA ASN A 107 -0.59 8.32 -6.74
C ASN A 107 0.71 8.36 -7.53
N SER A 108 0.73 7.71 -8.69
CA SER A 108 1.88 7.72 -9.60
C SER A 108 1.41 7.63 -11.04
N ASN A 109 2.07 8.38 -11.93
CA ASN A 109 1.79 8.32 -13.36
C ASN A 109 2.73 7.31 -14.01
N VAL A 110 2.17 6.26 -14.62
CA VAL A 110 2.94 5.25 -15.34
C VAL A 110 2.82 5.49 -16.83
N ARG A 111 3.98 5.62 -17.50
CA ARG A 111 4.07 5.72 -18.95
C ARG A 111 4.48 4.36 -19.51
N VAL A 112 3.62 3.79 -20.35
CA VAL A 112 3.86 2.50 -21.00
C VAL A 112 3.99 2.76 -22.49
N LEU A 113 5.18 2.47 -23.01
CA LEU A 113 5.50 2.61 -24.43
C LEU A 113 5.29 1.29 -25.15
N GLU A 114 5.30 1.39 -26.47
CA GLU A 114 5.15 0.29 -27.40
C GLU A 114 6.21 0.42 -28.48
N MET A 115 6.72 -0.70 -28.96
CA MET A 115 7.62 -0.78 -30.11
C MET A 115 6.93 -1.60 -31.19
N GLN A 116 6.68 -0.99 -32.34
CA GLN A 116 6.16 -1.67 -33.52
C GLN A 116 7.30 -1.91 -34.51
N ALA A 117 7.40 -3.14 -35.02
CA ALA A 117 8.30 -3.49 -36.10
C ALA A 117 7.49 -4.00 -37.29
N LEU A 118 7.85 -3.56 -38.50
CA LEU A 118 7.31 -4.11 -39.73
C LEU A 118 8.15 -5.34 -40.11
N SER A 119 7.59 -6.54 -40.05
CA SER A 119 8.21 -7.72 -40.63
C SER A 119 7.78 -7.84 -42.10
N ARG A 120 8.77 -8.06 -42.98
CA ARG A 120 8.57 -8.26 -44.42
C ARG A 120 8.26 -9.71 -44.74
#